data_AF-A0A502CSS4-F1
#
_entry.id   AF-A0A502CSS4-F1
#
_cell.length_a   1.000
_cell.length_b   1.000
_cell.length_c   1.000
_cell.angle_alpha   90.00
_cell.angle_beta   90.00
_cell.angle_gamma   90.00
#
_symmetry.space_group_name_H-M   'P 1'
#
loop_
_entity.id
_entity.type
_entity.pdbx_description
1 polymer ?
#
loop_
_entity_poly.entity_id
_entity_poly.type
_entity_poly.pdbx_seq_one_letter_code
_entity_poly.pdbx_strand_id
1 'polypeptide(L)'
;MVGDPQQIRALAARLRADADRLRLLAGRVGRTRDVAWRSRAATLFRERVGERAHALQRSARTLDEAAQRVDAHADGVEVARAQVVRVAGLGADLARAAGDAVSRTVDRR
;
A
#
# COMPACT_ATOMS: atom_id res chain seq x y z
N MET A 1 2.76 -13.63 -0.42
CA MET A 1 1.83 -12.62 -0.96
C MET A 1 0.57 -12.47 -0.13
N VAL A 2 -0.05 -13.56 0.36
CA VAL A 2 -1.19 -13.46 1.30
C VAL A 2 -0.66 -13.39 2.74
N GLY A 3 -0.83 -12.24 3.40
CA GLY A 3 -0.81 -12.14 4.87
C GLY A 3 0.48 -11.65 5.55
N ASP A 4 1.56 -11.34 4.83
CA ASP A 4 2.75 -10.70 5.44
C ASP A 4 2.69 -9.17 5.28
N PRO A 5 2.51 -8.40 6.37
CA PRO A 5 2.49 -6.95 6.35
C PRO A 5 3.73 -6.31 5.73
N GLN A 6 4.91 -6.93 5.89
CA GLN A 6 6.15 -6.38 5.32
C GLN A 6 6.13 -6.44 3.79
N GLN A 7 5.63 -7.54 3.21
CA GLN A 7 5.43 -7.65 1.76
C GLN A 7 4.40 -6.66 1.24
N ILE A 8 3.32 -6.42 2.00
CA ILE A 8 2.28 -5.44 1.65
C ILE A 8 2.85 -4.01 1.66
N ARG A 9 3.60 -3.63 2.71
CA ARG A 9 4.29 -2.34 2.79
C ARG A 9 5.32 -2.17 1.65
N ALA A 10 6.04 -3.23 1.29
CA ALA A 10 6.96 -3.20 0.16
C ALA A 10 6.23 -2.94 -1.18
N LEU A 11 5.02 -3.46 -1.37
CA LEU A 11 4.18 -3.15 -2.52
C LEU A 11 3.77 -1.67 -2.53
N ALA A 12 3.30 -1.13 -1.40
CA ALA A 12 2.97 0.30 -1.29
C ALA A 12 4.18 1.20 -1.61
N ALA A 13 5.37 0.86 -1.12
CA ALA A 13 6.60 1.57 -1.44
C ALA A 13 6.92 1.56 -2.94
N ARG A 14 6.73 0.41 -3.61
CA ARG A 14 6.90 0.31 -5.07
C ARG A 14 5.90 1.18 -5.83
N LEU A 15 4.63 1.19 -5.41
CA LEU A 15 3.60 2.04 -6.02
C LEU A 15 3.96 3.54 -5.93
N ARG A 16 4.46 4.00 -4.77
CA ARG A 16 4.95 5.38 -4.61
C ARG A 16 6.13 5.68 -5.52
N ALA A 17 7.10 4.77 -5.59
CA ALA A 17 8.25 4.93 -6.47
C ALA A 17 7.84 5.03 -7.96
N ASP A 18 6.85 4.24 -8.38
CA ASP A 18 6.29 4.33 -9.74
C ASP A 18 5.52 5.63 -9.96
N ALA A 19 4.79 6.13 -8.96
CA ALA A 19 4.16 7.44 -9.00
C ALA A 19 5.18 8.57 -9.20
N ASP A 20 6.31 8.54 -8.49
CA ASP A 20 7.40 9.51 -8.65
C ASP A 20 8.03 9.45 -10.04
N ARG A 21 8.26 8.25 -10.57
CA ARG A 21 8.72 8.07 -11.95
C ARG A 21 7.74 8.66 -12.96
N LEU A 22 6.43 8.49 -12.76
CA LEU A 22 5.41 9.10 -13.62
C LEU A 22 5.38 10.62 -13.52
N ARG A 23 5.57 11.21 -12.32
CA ARG A 23 5.72 12.67 -12.16
C ARG A 23 6.92 13.21 -12.92
N LEU A 24 8.07 12.54 -12.81
CA LEU A 24 9.29 12.92 -13.54
C LEU A 24 9.10 12.78 -15.05
N LEU A 25 8.45 11.72 -15.51
CA LEU A 25 8.11 11.53 -16.91
C LEU A 25 7.13 12.60 -17.41
N ALA A 26 6.09 12.92 -16.64
CA ALA A 26 5.14 13.98 -16.97
C ALA A 26 5.83 15.33 -17.11
N GLY A 27 6.78 15.65 -16.23
CA GLY A 27 7.61 16.85 -16.34
C GLY A 27 8.48 16.86 -17.60
N ARG A 28 9.11 15.74 -17.95
CA ARG A 28 9.90 15.59 -19.20
C ARG A 28 9.04 15.78 -20.44
N VAL A 29 7.90 15.10 -20.49
CA VAL A 29 6.92 15.22 -21.59
C VAL A 29 6.41 16.66 -21.66
N GLY A 30 6.00 17.24 -20.54
CA GLY A 30 5.49 18.61 -20.50
C GLY A 30 6.47 19.64 -21.05
N ARG A 31 7.78 19.49 -20.80
CA ARG A 31 8.81 20.39 -21.35
C ARG A 31 8.95 20.32 -22.86
N THR A 32 8.57 19.24 -23.53
CA THR A 32 8.69 19.14 -24.98
C THR A 32 7.74 20.10 -25.70
N ARG A 33 6.71 20.64 -25.01
CA ARG A 33 5.75 21.60 -25.56
C ARG A 33 6.39 22.94 -25.99
N ASP A 34 7.57 23.27 -25.47
CA ASP A 34 8.26 24.54 -25.72
C ASP A 34 8.98 24.52 -27.07
N VAL A 35 8.17 24.43 -28.13
CA VAL A 35 8.64 24.48 -29.52
C VAL A 35 8.60 25.91 -30.06
N ALA A 36 9.69 26.36 -30.68
CA ALA A 36 9.84 27.73 -31.18
C ALA A 36 8.99 28.03 -32.42
N TRP A 37 8.63 27.01 -33.22
CA TRP A 37 7.89 27.22 -34.45
C TRP A 37 6.40 27.51 -34.19
N ARG A 38 5.83 28.37 -35.03
CA ARG A 38 4.43 28.80 -34.95
C ARG A 38 3.68 28.30 -36.19
N SER A 39 2.86 27.27 -36.00
CA SER A 39 2.00 26.69 -37.04
C SER A 39 0.81 25.98 -36.40
N ARG A 40 -0.20 25.61 -37.18
CA ARG A 40 -1.32 24.77 -36.72
C ARG A 40 -0.82 23.43 -36.16
N ALA A 41 0.21 22.85 -36.78
CA ALA A 41 0.84 21.63 -36.28
C ALA A 41 1.52 21.85 -34.91
N ALA A 42 2.15 23.01 -34.68
CA ALA A 42 2.72 23.38 -33.39
C ALA A 42 1.66 23.43 -32.28
N THR A 43 0.48 24.00 -32.59
CA THR A 43 -0.63 24.08 -31.63
C THR A 43 -1.14 22.69 -31.26
N LEU A 44 -1.42 21.85 -32.26
CA LEU A 44 -1.85 20.46 -32.02
C LEU A 44 -0.81 19.68 -31.21
N PHE A 45 0.47 19.86 -31.52
CA PHE A 45 1.55 19.24 -30.77
C PHE A 45 1.54 19.67 -29.29
N ARG A 46 1.45 20.98 -29.00
CA ARG A 46 1.38 21.51 -27.63
C ARG A 46 0.18 20.97 -26.86
N GLU A 47 -1.00 20.92 -27.49
CA GLU A 47 -2.21 20.37 -26.90
C GLU A 47 -2.03 18.88 -26.56
N ARG A 48 -1.55 18.06 -27.51
CA ARG A 48 -1.33 16.64 -27.28
C ARG A 48 -0.29 16.36 -26.19
N VAL A 49 0.80 17.12 -26.18
CA VAL A 49 1.82 17.01 -25.12
C VAL A 49 1.20 17.37 -23.76
N GLY A 50 0.41 18.43 -23.68
CA GLY A 50 -0.32 18.83 -22.47
C GLY A 50 -1.27 17.73 -21.97
N GLU A 51 -2.10 17.19 -22.87
CA GLU A 51 -3.00 16.06 -22.56
C GLU A 51 -2.24 14.86 -21.98
N ARG A 52 -1.09 14.50 -22.59
CA ARG A 52 -0.29 13.36 -22.12
C ARG A 52 0.41 13.63 -20.80
N ALA A 53 0.96 14.82 -20.60
CA ALA A 53 1.54 15.20 -19.31
C ALA A 53 0.49 15.14 -18.19
N HIS A 54 -0.72 15.67 -18.43
CA HIS A 54 -1.81 15.59 -17.46
C HIS A 54 -2.31 14.17 -17.22
N ALA A 55 -2.39 13.33 -18.25
CA ALA A 55 -2.75 11.93 -18.08
C ALA A 55 -1.75 11.20 -17.17
N LEU A 56 -0.45 11.41 -17.37
CA LEU A 56 0.61 10.84 -16.52
C LEU A 56 0.51 11.33 -15.07
N GLN A 57 0.21 12.61 -14.85
CA GLN A 57 -0.01 13.16 -13.50
C GLN A 57 -1.22 12.52 -12.80
N ARG A 58 -2.32 12.28 -13.54
CA ARG A 58 -3.48 11.56 -12.98
C ARG A 58 -3.13 10.13 -12.60
N SER A 59 -2.41 9.42 -13.46
CA SER A 59 -1.94 8.06 -13.15
C SER A 59 -1.03 8.03 -11.92
N ALA A 60 -0.12 9.00 -11.76
CA ALA A 60 0.71 9.10 -10.57
C ALA A 60 -0.13 9.29 -9.29
N ARG A 61 -1.17 10.13 -9.34
CA ARG A 61 -2.11 10.29 -8.22
C ARG A 61 -2.84 9.00 -7.89
N THR A 62 -3.31 8.27 -8.90
CA THR A 62 -3.97 6.96 -8.69
C THR A 62 -3.04 5.95 -8.02
N LEU A 63 -1.74 5.97 -8.37
CA LEU A 63 -0.74 5.11 -7.72
C LEU A 63 -0.50 5.50 -6.25
N ASP A 64 -0.45 6.79 -5.91
CA ASP A 64 -0.37 7.24 -4.51
C ASP A 64 -1.58 6.78 -3.70
N GLU A 65 -2.79 6.97 -4.23
CA GLU A 65 -4.04 6.55 -3.60
C GLU A 65 -4.11 5.03 -3.42
N ALA A 66 -3.57 4.27 -4.39
CA ALA A 66 -3.42 2.83 -4.26
C ALA A 66 -2.41 2.48 -3.16
N ALA A 67 -1.25 3.14 -3.12
CA ALA A 67 -0.23 2.92 -2.09
C ALA A 67 -0.77 3.19 -0.68
N GLN A 68 -1.53 4.27 -0.49
CA GLN A 68 -2.18 4.59 0.78
C GLN A 68 -3.16 3.50 1.23
N ARG A 69 -3.99 3.00 0.30
CA ARG A 69 -4.92 1.90 0.60
C ARG A 69 -4.21 0.59 0.94
N VAL A 70 -3.10 0.31 0.26
CA VAL A 70 -2.27 -0.88 0.51
C VAL A 70 -1.59 -0.80 1.88
N ASP A 71 -1.09 0.36 2.29
CA ASP A 71 -0.53 0.53 3.64
C ASP A 71 -1.60 0.40 4.73
N ALA A 72 -2.76 1.03 4.55
CA ALA A 72 -3.88 0.87 5.48
C ALA A 72 -4.31 -0.60 5.61
N HIS A 73 -4.21 -1.36 4.51
CA HIS A 73 -4.44 -2.81 4.56
C HIS A 73 -3.36 -3.54 5.35
N ALA A 74 -2.08 -3.18 5.21
CA ALA A 74 -0.99 -3.78 6.00
C ALA A 74 -1.22 -3.57 7.51
N ASP A 75 -1.60 -2.35 7.91
CA ASP A 75 -1.94 -2.03 9.30
C ASP A 75 -3.13 -2.89 9.79
N GLY A 76 -4.16 -3.04 8.96
CA GLY A 76 -5.30 -3.93 9.26
C GLY A 76 -4.90 -5.39 9.47
N VAL A 77 -3.97 -5.91 8.65
CA VAL A 77 -3.44 -7.27 8.80
C VAL A 77 -2.61 -7.42 10.08
N GLU A 78 -1.78 -6.43 10.44
CA GLU A 78 -1.02 -6.43 11.70
C GLU A 78 -1.94 -6.46 12.92
N VAL A 79 -2.97 -5.61 12.92
CA VAL A 79 -3.98 -5.58 13.99
C VAL A 79 -4.69 -6.92 14.11
N ALA A 80 -5.16 -7.48 12.99
CA ALA A 80 -5.84 -8.78 12.99
C ALA A 80 -4.94 -9.89 13.53
N ARG A 81 -3.66 -9.92 13.11
CA ARG A 81 -2.68 -10.89 13.60
C ARG A 81 -2.44 -10.76 15.10
N ALA A 82 -2.32 -9.54 15.61
CA ALA A 82 -2.16 -9.30 17.04
C ALA A 82 -3.38 -9.79 17.86
N GLN A 83 -4.59 -9.64 17.33
CA GLN A 83 -5.81 -10.16 17.97
C GLN A 83 -5.83 -11.69 17.99
N VAL A 84 -5.44 -12.35 16.90
CA VAL A 84 -5.34 -13.82 16.86
C VAL A 84 -4.35 -14.35 17.90
N VAL A 85 -3.16 -13.73 18.00
CA VAL A 85 -2.16 -14.10 19.01
C VAL A 85 -2.69 -13.91 20.42
N ARG A 86 -3.39 -12.80 20.68
CA ARG A 86 -4.00 -12.52 21.99
C ARG A 86 -5.02 -13.60 22.37
N VAL A 87 -5.94 -13.95 21.47
CA VAL A 87 -6.96 -14.97 21.72
C VAL A 87 -6.32 -16.34 21.95
N ALA A 88 -5.30 -16.70 21.18
CA ALA A 88 -4.55 -17.94 21.38
C ALA A 88 -3.88 -18.00 22.77
N GLY A 89 -3.29 -16.89 23.23
CA GLY A 89 -2.70 -16.78 24.57
C GLY A 89 -3.74 -16.99 25.67
N LEU A 90 -4.89 -16.33 25.58
CA LEU A 90 -6.00 -16.50 26.54
C LEU A 90 -6.50 -17.95 26.59
N GLY A 91 -6.59 -18.62 25.44
CA GLY A 91 -6.96 -20.04 25.38
C GLY A 91 -5.93 -20.95 26.05
N ALA A 92 -4.63 -20.70 25.83
CA ALA A 92 -3.55 -21.46 26.47
C ALA A 92 -3.54 -21.26 28.00
N ASP A 93 -3.80 -20.04 28.47
CA ASP A 93 -3.87 -19.73 29.90
C ASP A 93 -5.07 -20.41 30.56
N LEU A 94 -6.24 -20.40 29.90
CA LEU A 94 -7.43 -21.11 30.36
C LEU A 94 -7.18 -22.62 30.46
N ALA A 95 -6.56 -23.22 29.44
CA ALA A 95 -6.24 -24.65 29.44
C ALA A 95 -5.28 -25.02 30.60
N ARG A 96 -4.28 -24.19 30.87
CA ARG A 96 -3.34 -24.38 31.99
C ARG A 96 -4.05 -24.30 33.34
N ALA A 97 -4.86 -23.27 33.55
CA ALA A 97 -5.62 -23.09 34.79
C ALA A 97 -6.60 -24.25 35.06
N ALA A 98 -7.23 -24.78 34.00
CA ALA A 98 -8.09 -25.96 34.10
C ALA A 98 -7.30 -27.22 34.51
N GLY A 99 -6.12 -27.44 33.93
CA GLY A 99 -5.23 -28.54 34.31
C GLY A 99 -4.81 -28.48 35.78
N ASP A 100 -4.37 -27.31 36.24
CA ASP A 100 -3.94 -27.09 37.63
C ASP A 100 -5.09 -27.28 38.64
N ALA A 101 -6.33 -26.99 38.25
CA ALA A 101 -7.51 -27.22 39.08
C ALA A 101 -7.84 -28.72 39.21
N VAL A 102 -7.70 -29.48 38.10
CA VAL A 102 -7.91 -30.93 38.10
C VAL A 102 -6.87 -31.64 38.96
N SER A 103 -5.58 -31.33 38.81
CA SER A 103 -4.50 -31.93 39.60
C SER A 103 -4.66 -31.70 41.11
N ARG A 104 -5.03 -30.48 41.53
CA ARG A 104 -5.29 -30.17 42.94
C ARG A 104 -6.49 -30.90 43.54
N THR A 105 -7.43 -31.33 42.70
CA THR A 105 -8.61 -32.09 43.13
C THR A 105 -8.28 -33.57 43.31
N VAL A 106 -7.33 -34.11 42.55
CA VAL A 106 -6.85 -35.49 42.66
C VAL A 106 -5.96 -35.70 43.88
N ASP A 107 -5.04 -34.77 44.19
CA ASP A 107 -4.14 -34.87 45.35
C ASP A 107 -4.83 -34.79 46.73
N ARG A 108 -6.12 -34.42 46.77
CA ARG A 108 -6.92 -34.32 48.01
C ARG A 108 -7.74 -35.59 48.31
N ARG A 109 -7.66 -36.62 47.49
CA ARG A 109 -8.31 -37.92 47.69
C ARG A 109 -7.28 -38.98 48.06
#